data_AF-N6YHZ1-F1
#
_entry.id   AF-N6YHZ1-F1
#
_cell.length_a   1.000
_cell.length_b   1.000
_cell.length_c   1.000
_cell.angle_alpha   90.00
_cell.angle_beta   90.00
_cell.angle_gamma   90.00
#
_symmetry.space_group_name_H-M   'P 1'
#
loop_
_entity.id
_entity.type
_entity.pdbx_description
1 polymer ?
#
loop_
_entity_poly.entity_id
_entity_poly.type
_entity_poly.pdbx_seq_one_letter_code
_entity_poly.pdbx_strand_id
1 'polypeptide(L)'
;MANSNGGATGIGGSPLSAWPWPVARALAWAILAVLVMQLAGCAAFAPPRPYTTEAEALAERGEPTRRWSNEDGTTTLEYATQPNGWSCLMVEVDAGGVVLRQWDALAPENLARVERGMDKEQVSRLLGTHRSEQRFRNSGEEVWDWNVRNDGPGIATLFNVHFIDDKVVRTSQTYVYPRDGVLFGGWAGYYGHPWGWGMGWGYPRPFYRHPFAHPWYW
;
A
#
# COMPACT_ATOMS: atom_id res chain seq x y z
N MET A 1 -1.65 75.16 45.95
CA MET A 1 -2.44 74.02 46.49
C MET A 1 -2.13 72.79 45.64
N ALA A 2 -1.99 71.64 46.31
CA ALA A 2 -1.65 70.29 45.81
C ALA A 2 -2.54 69.82 44.61
N ASN A 3 -2.28 68.74 43.86
CA ASN A 3 -1.67 67.46 44.22
C ASN A 3 -1.41 66.57 42.97
N SER A 4 -0.39 65.72 43.06
CA SER A 4 -0.25 64.30 42.66
C SER A 4 -0.86 63.69 41.38
N ASN A 5 0.05 62.95 40.69
CA ASN A 5 0.00 61.53 40.31
C ASN A 5 -1.04 61.00 39.30
N GLY A 6 -0.51 60.28 38.29
CA GLY A 6 -0.78 58.85 38.24
C GLY A 6 -1.28 58.27 36.91
N GLY A 7 -0.33 57.79 36.09
CA GLY A 7 -0.35 56.42 35.56
C GLY A 7 -1.42 56.04 34.54
N ALA A 8 -1.12 56.24 33.25
CA ALA A 8 -1.75 55.53 32.15
C ALA A 8 -0.91 54.29 31.77
N THR A 9 -1.51 53.11 32.01
CA THR A 9 -1.54 51.88 31.17
C THR A 9 -0.57 51.73 29.99
N GLY A 10 0.02 50.52 29.85
CA GLY A 10 0.55 50.04 28.57
C GLY A 10 1.30 48.70 28.69
N ILE A 11 0.60 47.61 28.41
CA ILE A 11 1.04 46.22 28.52
C ILE A 11 1.91 45.82 27.31
N GLY A 12 2.99 45.07 27.54
CA GLY A 12 3.45 43.98 26.68
C GLY A 12 4.13 44.34 25.35
N GLY A 13 5.42 44.70 25.39
CA GLY A 13 6.28 44.72 24.21
C GLY A 13 6.68 43.30 23.80
N SER A 14 6.29 42.87 22.59
CA SER A 14 6.76 41.65 21.95
C SER A 14 8.29 41.66 21.81
N PRO A 15 9.02 40.58 22.15
CA PRO A 15 10.49 40.56 22.19
C PRO A 15 11.18 40.56 20.81
N LEU A 16 10.46 40.85 19.72
CA LEU A 16 10.98 40.76 18.35
C LEU A 16 11.67 42.04 17.84
N SER A 17 11.75 43.11 18.64
CA SER A 17 12.34 44.39 18.21
C SER A 17 13.82 44.58 18.59
N ALA A 18 14.46 43.60 19.22
CA ALA A 18 15.81 43.76 19.79
C ALA A 18 16.98 43.47 18.82
N TRP A 19 16.72 43.19 17.53
CA TRP A 19 17.78 42.89 16.56
C TRP A 19 18.03 44.03 15.56
N PRO A 20 19.31 44.40 15.33
CA PRO A 20 19.63 45.39 14.32
C PRO A 20 19.25 44.83 12.93
N TRP A 21 18.63 45.68 12.11
CA TRP A 21 18.16 45.39 10.74
C TRP A 21 19.06 44.47 9.86
N PRO A 22 20.41 44.58 9.88
CA PRO A 22 21.28 43.66 9.14
C PRO A 22 21.22 42.20 9.63
N VAL A 23 21.05 41.97 10.94
CA VAL A 23 20.99 40.62 11.54
C VAL A 23 19.68 39.93 11.19
N ALA A 24 18.57 40.66 11.21
CA ALA A 24 17.27 40.15 10.78
C ALA A 24 17.25 39.77 9.28
N ARG A 25 17.91 40.56 8.41
CA ARG A 25 18.07 40.25 6.99
C ARG A 25 18.96 39.03 6.75
N ALA A 26 20.08 38.94 7.45
CA ALA A 26 20.99 37.80 7.35
C ALA A 26 20.31 36.49 7.79
N LEU A 27 19.52 36.53 8.86
CA LEU A 27 18.74 35.38 9.32
C LEU A 27 17.62 35.01 8.33
N ALA A 28 16.93 35.98 7.74
CA ALA A 28 15.92 35.72 6.71
C ALA A 28 16.52 35.04 5.47
N TRP A 29 17.70 35.48 5.01
CA TRP A 29 18.43 34.82 3.91
C TRP A 29 18.93 33.43 4.28
N ALA A 30 19.41 33.21 5.51
CA ALA A 30 19.82 31.89 5.99
C ALA A 30 18.62 30.92 6.07
N ILE A 31 17.48 31.39 6.58
CA ILE A 31 16.23 30.61 6.62
C ILE A 31 15.76 30.28 5.20
N LEU A 32 15.79 31.25 4.27
CA LEU A 32 15.44 31.03 2.87
C LEU A 32 16.37 29.97 2.22
N ALA A 33 17.68 30.04 2.48
CA ALA A 33 18.65 29.07 1.95
C ALA A 33 18.41 27.66 2.51
N VAL A 34 18.14 27.53 3.81
CA VAL A 34 17.76 26.24 4.43
C VAL A 34 16.44 25.72 3.85
N LEU A 35 15.45 26.59 3.63
CA LEU A 35 14.17 26.22 3.03
C LEU A 35 14.37 25.69 1.60
N VAL A 36 15.15 26.39 0.76
CA VAL A 36 15.48 25.95 -0.60
C VAL A 36 16.22 24.62 -0.58
N MET A 37 17.12 24.40 0.38
CA MET A 37 17.85 23.13 0.54
C MET A 37 16.91 21.98 0.94
N GLN A 38 15.90 22.24 1.75
CA GLN A 38 14.86 21.25 2.11
C GLN A 38 13.95 20.91 0.93
N LEU A 39 13.66 21.86 0.01
CA LEU A 39 12.86 21.57 -1.19
C LEU A 39 13.55 20.59 -2.15
N ALA A 40 14.89 20.57 -2.21
CA ALA A 40 15.64 19.64 -3.06
C ALA A 40 15.55 18.17 -2.60
N GLY A 41 15.19 17.92 -1.34
CA GLY A 41 15.04 16.56 -0.79
C GLY A 41 13.79 15.82 -1.28
N CYS A 42 12.77 16.51 -1.82
CA CYS A 42 11.48 15.91 -2.16
C CYS A 42 11.37 15.42 -3.62
N ALA A 43 12.34 15.70 -4.50
CA ALA A 43 12.20 15.47 -5.94
C ALA A 43 12.83 14.17 -6.47
N ALA A 44 13.46 13.35 -5.62
CA ALA A 44 14.20 12.16 -6.06
C ALA A 44 13.37 10.86 -6.15
N PHE A 45 12.04 10.95 -6.29
CA PHE A 45 11.20 9.77 -6.54
C PHE A 45 11.17 9.43 -8.03
N ALA A 46 12.34 9.18 -8.61
CA ALA A 46 12.42 8.58 -9.93
C ALA A 46 12.02 7.10 -9.81
N PRO A 47 11.24 6.54 -10.75
CA PRO A 47 11.01 5.11 -10.79
C PRO A 47 12.37 4.39 -10.87
N PRO A 48 12.54 3.26 -10.16
CA PRO A 48 13.81 2.55 -10.17
C PRO A 48 14.22 2.23 -11.60
N ARG A 49 15.48 2.55 -11.91
CA ARG A 49 16.07 2.33 -13.22
C ARG A 49 16.01 0.83 -13.52
N PRO A 50 15.69 0.42 -14.76
CA PRO A 50 15.83 -0.98 -15.12
C PRO A 50 17.24 -1.48 -14.93
N TYR A 51 17.38 -2.71 -14.45
CA TYR A 51 18.67 -3.39 -14.42
C TYR A 51 19.16 -3.62 -15.83
N THR A 52 20.48 -3.57 -16.00
CA THR A 52 21.14 -3.83 -17.28
C THR A 52 21.77 -5.23 -17.34
N THR A 53 22.15 -5.78 -16.18
CA THR A 53 22.78 -7.11 -16.08
C THR A 53 22.24 -7.89 -14.89
N GLU A 54 22.32 -9.22 -14.94
CA GLU A 54 22.04 -10.11 -13.81
C GLU A 54 22.90 -9.73 -12.59
N ALA A 55 24.18 -9.44 -12.80
CA ALA A 55 25.09 -9.05 -11.72
C ALA A 55 24.63 -7.78 -10.99
N GLU A 56 24.07 -6.80 -11.71
CA GLU A 56 23.50 -5.59 -11.12
C GLU A 56 22.25 -5.92 -10.29
N ALA A 57 21.33 -6.75 -10.83
CA ALA A 57 20.14 -7.18 -10.09
C ALA A 57 20.51 -7.94 -8.82
N LEU A 58 21.49 -8.85 -8.88
CA LEU A 58 22.00 -9.59 -7.73
C LEU A 58 22.70 -8.68 -6.70
N ALA A 59 23.46 -7.68 -7.16
CA ALA A 59 24.13 -6.74 -6.26
C ALA A 59 23.13 -5.85 -5.50
N GLU A 60 22.03 -5.45 -6.14
CA GLU A 60 21.03 -4.57 -5.51
C GLU A 60 19.97 -5.35 -4.71
N ARG A 61 19.54 -6.53 -5.18
CA ARG A 61 18.42 -7.30 -4.59
C ARG A 61 18.85 -8.55 -3.83
N GLY A 62 20.09 -9.00 -4.00
CA GLY A 62 20.56 -10.30 -3.50
C GLY A 62 20.11 -11.46 -4.38
N GLU A 63 20.10 -12.66 -3.81
CA GLU A 63 19.66 -13.86 -4.53
C GLU A 63 18.16 -13.81 -4.86
N PRO A 64 17.75 -14.21 -6.07
CA PRO A 64 16.35 -14.29 -6.42
C PRO A 64 15.65 -15.38 -5.61
N THR A 65 14.36 -15.17 -5.35
CA THR A 65 13.48 -16.16 -4.73
C THR A 65 13.43 -17.45 -5.53
N ARG A 66 13.45 -17.33 -6.87
CA ARG A 66 13.45 -18.46 -7.80
C ARG A 66 14.09 -18.07 -9.13
N ARG A 67 14.66 -19.05 -9.83
CA ARG A 67 15.16 -18.91 -11.21
C ARG A 67 14.33 -19.81 -12.11
N TRP A 68 13.84 -19.27 -13.22
CA TRP A 68 13.03 -19.97 -14.21
C TRP A 68 13.81 -20.11 -15.51
N SER A 69 14.11 -21.34 -15.93
CA SER A 69 14.74 -21.58 -17.24
C SER A 69 13.69 -21.58 -18.35
N ASN A 70 13.86 -20.74 -19.36
CA ASN A 70 12.96 -20.61 -20.50
C ASN A 70 13.44 -21.49 -21.67
N GLU A 71 12.52 -21.88 -22.56
CA GLU A 71 12.81 -22.77 -23.70
C GLU A 71 13.72 -22.11 -24.75
N ASP A 72 13.74 -20.79 -24.81
CA ASP A 72 14.60 -19.98 -25.68
C ASP A 72 16.04 -19.84 -25.13
N GLY A 73 16.34 -20.46 -23.99
CA GLY A 73 17.64 -20.39 -23.32
C GLY A 73 17.82 -19.18 -22.41
N THR A 74 16.81 -18.32 -22.29
CA THR A 74 16.83 -17.22 -21.31
C THR A 74 16.52 -17.73 -19.90
N THR A 75 16.85 -16.93 -18.89
CA THR A 75 16.50 -17.20 -17.50
C THR A 75 15.70 -16.03 -16.93
N THR A 76 14.59 -16.31 -16.25
CA THR A 76 13.85 -15.29 -15.49
C THR A 76 14.17 -15.41 -14.01
N LEU A 77 14.71 -14.35 -13.43
CA LEU A 77 14.98 -14.19 -12.01
C LEU A 77 13.73 -13.61 -11.35
N GLU A 78 13.22 -14.31 -10.34
CA GLU A 78 12.04 -13.91 -9.58
C GLU A 78 12.45 -13.31 -8.24
N TYR A 79 11.95 -12.11 -7.95
CA TYR A 79 12.13 -11.41 -6.68
C TYR A 79 10.74 -11.14 -6.06
N ALA A 80 10.20 -12.13 -5.36
CA ALA A 80 8.90 -12.03 -4.71
C ALA A 80 9.01 -11.31 -3.36
N THR A 81 8.12 -10.34 -3.13
CA THR A 81 8.01 -9.68 -1.81
C THR A 81 6.96 -10.32 -0.90
N GLN A 82 6.32 -11.40 -1.38
CA GLN A 82 5.37 -12.21 -0.60
C GLN A 82 6.04 -12.82 0.64
N PRO A 83 5.29 -13.12 1.72
CA PRO A 83 3.84 -12.94 1.89
C PRO A 83 3.42 -11.52 2.33
N ASN A 84 4.39 -10.64 2.63
CA ASN A 84 4.13 -9.36 3.30
C ASN A 84 4.07 -8.17 2.33
N GLY A 85 4.76 -8.23 1.20
CA GLY A 85 4.70 -7.26 0.12
C GLY A 85 3.65 -7.60 -0.91
N TRP A 86 3.54 -6.76 -1.94
CA TRP A 86 2.48 -6.81 -2.97
C TRP A 86 3.00 -6.87 -4.40
N SER A 87 4.32 -6.97 -4.59
CA SER A 87 4.97 -7.04 -5.89
C SER A 87 5.80 -8.31 -6.05
N CYS A 88 5.99 -8.73 -7.28
CA CYS A 88 6.91 -9.79 -7.66
C CYS A 88 7.67 -9.36 -8.89
N LEU A 89 8.89 -8.84 -8.69
CA LEU A 89 9.72 -8.38 -9.80
C LEU A 89 10.29 -9.58 -10.53
N MET A 90 10.06 -9.63 -11.83
CA MET A 90 10.67 -10.60 -12.74
C MET A 90 11.70 -9.90 -13.61
N VAL A 91 12.88 -10.47 -13.71
CA VAL A 91 14.00 -9.97 -14.54
C VAL A 91 14.43 -11.09 -15.48
N GLU A 92 14.16 -10.93 -16.77
CA GLU A 92 14.57 -11.89 -17.79
C GLU A 92 15.94 -11.52 -18.34
N VAL A 93 16.85 -12.48 -18.31
CA VAL A 93 18.25 -12.34 -18.74
C VAL A 93 18.59 -13.37 -19.80
N ASP A 94 19.45 -12.99 -20.74
CA ASP A 94 20.01 -13.91 -21.73
C ASP A 94 21.11 -14.81 -21.13
N ALA A 95 21.64 -15.74 -21.92
CA ALA A 95 22.74 -16.62 -21.51
C ALA A 95 24.05 -15.88 -21.19
N GLY A 96 24.19 -14.61 -21.63
CA GLY A 96 25.31 -13.73 -21.31
C GLY A 96 25.10 -12.89 -20.05
N GLY A 97 23.94 -13.00 -19.38
CA GLY A 97 23.59 -12.23 -18.20
C GLY A 97 23.14 -10.80 -18.49
N VAL A 98 22.78 -10.46 -19.73
CA VAL A 98 22.21 -9.16 -20.10
C VAL A 98 20.71 -9.18 -19.85
N VAL A 99 20.19 -8.13 -19.21
CA VAL A 99 18.74 -7.99 -18.96
C VAL A 99 18.03 -7.64 -20.25
N LEU A 100 17.09 -8.50 -20.65
CA LEU A 100 16.23 -8.31 -21.82
C LEU A 100 14.95 -7.56 -21.44
N ARG A 101 14.39 -7.88 -20.28
CA ARG A 101 13.05 -7.42 -19.87
C ARG A 101 12.93 -7.44 -18.34
N GLN A 102 12.21 -6.47 -17.78
CA GLN A 102 11.79 -6.48 -16.38
C GLN A 102 10.32 -6.06 -16.23
N TRP A 103 9.60 -6.66 -15.29
CA TRP A 103 8.18 -6.36 -15.03
C TRP A 103 7.75 -6.82 -13.64
N ASP A 104 6.63 -6.29 -13.16
CA ASP A 104 5.96 -6.82 -11.98
C ASP A 104 4.96 -7.91 -12.40
N ALA A 105 5.19 -9.15 -11.97
CA ALA A 105 4.32 -10.28 -12.23
C ALA A 105 2.94 -10.13 -11.58
N LEU A 106 2.81 -9.33 -10.52
CA LEU A 106 1.53 -9.05 -9.85
C LEU A 106 0.83 -7.78 -10.36
N ALA A 107 1.31 -7.22 -11.49
CA ALA A 107 0.62 -6.14 -12.17
C ALA A 107 -0.78 -6.58 -12.66
N PRO A 108 -1.80 -5.69 -12.67
CA PRO A 108 -3.17 -6.02 -13.06
C PRO A 108 -3.28 -6.73 -14.41
N GLU A 109 -2.42 -6.37 -15.36
CA GLU A 109 -2.37 -6.95 -16.70
C GLU A 109 -2.01 -8.44 -16.66
N ASN A 110 -1.10 -8.85 -15.77
CA ASN A 110 -0.71 -10.25 -15.61
C ASN A 110 -1.73 -11.04 -14.79
N LEU A 111 -2.36 -10.42 -13.77
CA LEU A 111 -3.46 -11.05 -13.03
C LEU A 111 -4.63 -11.40 -13.96
N ALA A 112 -4.94 -10.53 -14.92
CA ALA A 112 -5.99 -10.75 -15.91
C ALA A 112 -5.65 -11.85 -16.94
N ARG A 113 -4.36 -12.20 -17.10
CA ARG A 113 -3.92 -13.28 -17.98
C ARG A 113 -4.10 -14.68 -17.37
N VAL A 114 -4.49 -14.78 -16.10
CA VAL A 114 -4.82 -16.08 -15.50
C VAL A 114 -6.16 -16.55 -16.04
N GLU A 115 -6.12 -17.62 -16.83
CA GLU A 115 -7.30 -18.18 -17.50
C GLU A 115 -7.67 -19.55 -16.94
N ARG A 116 -8.94 -19.91 -17.12
CA ARG A 116 -9.45 -21.25 -16.79
C ARG A 116 -8.71 -22.30 -17.63
N GLY A 117 -8.31 -23.40 -16.99
CA GLY A 117 -7.58 -24.51 -17.63
C GLY A 117 -6.06 -24.38 -17.62
N MET A 118 -5.50 -23.26 -17.15
CA MET A 118 -4.07 -23.18 -16.84
C MET A 118 -3.70 -24.17 -15.74
N ASP A 119 -2.51 -24.77 -15.81
CA ASP A 119 -1.96 -25.53 -14.70
C ASP A 119 -1.25 -24.63 -13.67
N LYS A 120 -0.91 -25.23 -12.54
CA LYS A 120 -0.20 -24.57 -11.44
C LYS A 120 1.15 -23.99 -11.83
N GLU A 121 1.90 -24.68 -12.68
CA GLU A 121 3.23 -24.24 -13.10
C GLU A 121 3.12 -23.00 -14.01
N GLN A 122 2.17 -22.99 -14.94
CA GLN A 122 1.83 -21.84 -15.75
C GLN A 122 1.46 -20.62 -14.88
N VAL A 123 0.65 -20.82 -13.83
CA VAL A 123 0.29 -19.75 -12.90
C VAL A 123 1.49 -19.27 -12.08
N SER A 124 2.31 -20.18 -11.53
CA SER A 124 3.52 -19.81 -10.79
C SER A 124 4.54 -19.09 -11.67
N ARG A 125 4.69 -19.48 -12.94
CA ARG A 125 5.57 -18.78 -13.88
C ARG A 125 5.06 -17.39 -14.22
N LEU A 126 3.74 -17.22 -14.30
CA LEU A 126 3.11 -15.95 -14.64
C LEU A 126 3.11 -14.95 -13.47
N LEU A 127 2.82 -15.42 -12.25
CA LEU A 127 2.59 -14.58 -11.06
C LEU A 127 3.73 -14.64 -10.02
N GLY A 128 4.64 -15.61 -10.15
CA GLY A 128 5.68 -15.89 -9.17
C GLY A 128 5.17 -16.62 -7.93
N THR A 129 6.01 -16.62 -6.89
CA THR A 129 5.76 -17.30 -5.60
C THR A 129 4.50 -16.77 -4.94
N HIS A 130 3.56 -17.68 -4.64
CA HIS A 130 2.33 -17.38 -3.91
C HIS A 130 2.60 -17.16 -2.41
N ARG A 131 1.69 -16.45 -1.75
CA ARG A 131 1.74 -16.15 -0.32
C ARG A 131 1.32 -17.35 0.53
N SER A 132 0.18 -17.97 0.20
CA SER A 132 -0.27 -19.19 0.86
C SER A 132 -1.04 -20.12 -0.07
N GLU A 133 -1.03 -21.40 0.31
CA GLU A 133 -1.83 -22.46 -0.27
C GLU A 133 -2.85 -22.95 0.76
N GLN A 134 -4.11 -23.09 0.35
CA GLN A 134 -5.18 -23.65 1.18
C GLN A 134 -5.96 -24.71 0.42
N ARG A 135 -6.12 -25.90 1.01
CA ARG A 135 -6.91 -27.00 0.44
C ARG A 135 -8.23 -27.19 1.16
N PHE A 136 -9.33 -27.18 0.41
CA PHE A 136 -10.69 -27.39 0.91
C PHE A 136 -11.16 -28.81 0.62
N ARG A 137 -11.26 -29.65 1.65
CA ARG A 137 -11.59 -31.08 1.50
C ARG A 137 -13.00 -31.33 0.94
N ASN A 138 -13.97 -30.48 1.27
CA ASN A 138 -15.37 -30.71 0.87
C ASN A 138 -15.63 -30.37 -0.61
N SER A 139 -14.96 -29.35 -1.14
CA SER A 139 -15.07 -28.97 -2.56
C SER A 139 -14.01 -29.63 -3.43
N GLY A 140 -12.92 -30.16 -2.84
CA GLY A 140 -11.75 -30.63 -3.56
C GLY A 140 -10.88 -29.49 -4.11
N GLU A 141 -11.24 -28.23 -3.82
CA GLU A 141 -10.52 -27.06 -4.32
C GLU A 141 -9.20 -26.86 -3.56
N GLU A 142 -8.18 -26.45 -4.31
CA GLU A 142 -6.95 -25.88 -3.77
C GLU A 142 -6.86 -24.42 -4.21
N VAL A 143 -6.51 -23.54 -3.29
CA VAL A 143 -6.52 -22.10 -3.51
C VAL A 143 -5.15 -21.55 -3.19
N TRP A 144 -4.55 -20.87 -4.16
CA TRP A 144 -3.35 -20.09 -3.97
C TRP A 144 -3.72 -18.62 -3.89
N ASP A 145 -3.14 -17.89 -2.96
CA ASP A 145 -3.32 -16.45 -2.84
C ASP A 145 -2.02 -15.66 -2.96
N TRP A 146 -2.16 -14.43 -3.46
CA TRP A 146 -1.11 -13.42 -3.49
C TRP A 146 -1.66 -12.15 -2.85
N ASN A 147 -0.84 -11.51 -2.01
CA ASN A 147 -1.11 -10.13 -1.62
C ASN A 147 -0.78 -9.23 -2.82
N VAL A 148 -1.74 -8.45 -3.30
CA VAL A 148 -1.55 -7.57 -4.47
C VAL A 148 -1.75 -6.11 -4.06
N ARG A 149 -1.40 -5.19 -4.95
CA ARG A 149 -1.60 -3.76 -4.68
C ARG A 149 -3.07 -3.52 -4.33
N ASN A 150 -3.32 -2.96 -3.15
CA ASN A 150 -4.67 -2.71 -2.66
C ASN A 150 -5.29 -1.50 -3.36
N ASP A 151 -6.27 -1.76 -4.21
CA ASP A 151 -7.13 -0.77 -4.86
C ASP A 151 -8.56 -0.78 -4.32
N GLY A 152 -8.84 -1.69 -3.38
CA GLY A 152 -10.15 -1.89 -2.81
C GLY A 152 -10.43 -1.17 -1.49
N PRO A 153 -11.64 -1.39 -0.91
CA PRO A 153 -12.11 -0.74 0.31
C PRO A 153 -11.45 -1.26 1.61
N GLY A 154 -10.65 -2.33 1.53
CA GLY A 154 -9.98 -2.95 2.68
C GLY A 154 -8.61 -2.36 2.98
N ILE A 155 -7.88 -3.01 3.88
CA ILE A 155 -6.46 -2.71 4.16
C ILE A 155 -5.48 -3.51 3.30
N ALA A 156 -5.94 -4.60 2.70
CA ALA A 156 -5.18 -5.40 1.75
C ALA A 156 -6.15 -6.05 0.76
N THR A 157 -5.66 -6.32 -0.45
CA THR A 157 -6.38 -7.08 -1.47
C THR A 157 -5.61 -8.36 -1.74
N LEU A 158 -6.29 -9.49 -1.62
CA LEU A 158 -5.75 -10.80 -1.98
C LEU A 158 -6.31 -11.20 -3.35
N PHE A 159 -5.44 -11.56 -4.26
CA PHE A 159 -5.81 -12.23 -5.50
C PHE A 159 -5.72 -13.74 -5.29
N ASN A 160 -6.81 -14.46 -5.55
CA ASN A 160 -6.91 -15.89 -5.30
C ASN A 160 -7.13 -16.63 -6.61
N VAL A 161 -6.38 -17.71 -6.82
CA VAL A 161 -6.53 -18.63 -7.94
C VAL A 161 -6.99 -19.97 -7.39
N HIS A 162 -8.10 -20.48 -7.91
CA HIS A 162 -8.74 -21.70 -7.43
C HIS A 162 -8.50 -22.81 -8.44
N PHE A 163 -8.03 -23.95 -7.95
CA PHE A 163 -7.66 -25.13 -8.72
C PHE A 163 -8.54 -26.32 -8.34
N ILE A 164 -8.94 -27.10 -9.35
CA ILE A 164 -9.51 -28.45 -9.20
C ILE A 164 -8.75 -29.33 -10.20
N ASP A 165 -8.32 -30.52 -9.78
CA ASP A 165 -7.49 -31.43 -10.59
C ASP A 165 -6.26 -30.73 -11.22
N ASP A 166 -5.59 -29.90 -10.42
CA ASP A 166 -4.41 -29.08 -10.80
C ASP A 166 -4.64 -28.06 -11.93
N LYS A 167 -5.92 -27.75 -12.23
CA LYS A 167 -6.31 -26.80 -13.27
C LYS A 167 -7.10 -25.63 -12.70
N VAL A 168 -6.80 -24.42 -13.17
CA VAL A 168 -7.51 -23.21 -12.78
C VAL A 168 -8.98 -23.34 -13.16
N VAL A 169 -9.87 -23.21 -12.18
CA VAL A 169 -11.33 -23.18 -12.39
C VAL A 169 -11.89 -21.77 -12.31
N ARG A 170 -11.33 -20.91 -11.46
CA ARG A 170 -11.75 -19.51 -11.30
C ARG A 170 -10.69 -18.69 -10.57
N THR A 171 -10.82 -17.38 -10.69
CA THR A 171 -10.08 -16.40 -9.89
C THR A 171 -11.06 -15.61 -9.03
N SER A 172 -10.60 -15.06 -7.91
CA SER A 172 -11.41 -14.17 -7.06
C SER A 172 -10.53 -13.19 -6.31
N GLN A 173 -11.09 -12.04 -5.94
CA GLN A 173 -10.43 -11.09 -5.04
C GLN A 173 -11.07 -11.12 -3.65
N THR A 174 -10.26 -10.95 -2.62
CA THR A 174 -10.71 -10.82 -1.23
C THR A 174 -10.13 -9.57 -0.61
N TYR A 175 -10.99 -8.69 -0.12
CA TYR A 175 -10.59 -7.51 0.64
C TYR A 175 -10.48 -7.86 2.12
N VAL A 176 -9.30 -7.65 2.68
CA VAL A 176 -9.05 -7.84 4.11
C VAL A 176 -9.45 -6.58 4.84
N TYR A 177 -10.28 -6.71 5.87
CA TYR A 177 -10.65 -5.61 6.76
C TYR A 177 -9.99 -5.79 8.13
N PRO A 178 -9.69 -4.70 8.84
CA PRO A 178 -9.28 -4.78 10.24
C PRO A 178 -10.35 -5.49 11.05
N ARG A 179 -9.92 -6.36 11.96
CA ARG A 179 -10.82 -7.11 12.85
C ARG A 179 -11.60 -6.20 13.79
N ASP A 180 -11.05 -5.03 14.08
CA ASP A 180 -11.54 -4.02 15.01
C ASP A 180 -12.40 -2.93 14.35
N GLY A 181 -12.55 -2.91 13.01
CA GLY A 181 -13.51 -2.05 12.31
C GLY A 181 -13.28 -0.54 12.40
N VAL A 182 -12.22 -0.09 13.10
CA VAL A 182 -11.91 1.33 13.28
C VAL A 182 -10.70 1.71 12.44
N LEU A 183 -10.90 1.90 11.14
CA LEU A 183 -9.97 2.72 10.35
C LEU A 183 -10.73 3.91 9.80
N PHE A 184 -11.11 4.80 10.69
CA PHE A 184 -11.11 6.24 10.51
C PHE A 184 -11.49 6.81 11.89
N GLY A 185 -10.77 7.86 12.34
CA GLY A 185 -11.14 8.58 13.57
C GLY A 185 -12.62 8.97 13.56
N GLY A 186 -13.19 9.26 14.73
CA GLY A 186 -14.63 9.42 15.00
C GLY A 186 -15.42 10.48 14.20
N TRP A 187 -14.95 10.87 13.02
CA TRP A 187 -15.52 11.81 12.07
C TRP A 187 -15.58 11.32 10.61
N ALA A 188 -15.11 10.11 10.27
CA ALA A 188 -15.27 9.56 8.91
C ALA A 188 -16.19 8.34 8.93
N GLY A 189 -17.47 8.62 8.70
CA GLY A 189 -18.49 7.61 8.52
C GLY A 189 -18.23 6.76 7.29
N TYR A 190 -18.66 5.50 7.40
CA TYR A 190 -18.91 4.60 6.29
C TYR A 190 -19.65 5.35 5.17
N TYR A 191 -19.23 5.14 3.92
CA TYR A 191 -19.80 5.78 2.74
C TYR A 191 -21.34 5.71 2.74
N GLY A 192 -21.98 6.88 2.66
CA GLY A 192 -23.29 7.02 2.03
C GLY A 192 -24.47 7.45 2.89
N HIS A 193 -24.44 8.61 3.55
CA HIS A 193 -25.67 9.38 3.85
C HIS A 193 -25.38 10.89 3.83
N PRO A 194 -26.02 11.69 2.94
CA PRO A 194 -25.71 13.12 2.81
C PRO A 194 -26.24 14.03 3.93
N TRP A 195 -27.05 13.52 4.87
CA TRP A 195 -27.62 14.32 5.95
C TRP A 195 -27.80 13.47 7.21
N GLY A 196 -26.98 13.68 8.24
CA GLY A 196 -27.09 12.92 9.48
C GLY A 196 -26.23 13.49 10.60
N TRP A 197 -26.70 14.58 11.22
CA TRP A 197 -26.26 14.96 12.55
C TRP A 197 -26.77 13.92 13.55
N GLY A 198 -25.88 13.16 14.19
CA GLY A 198 -26.35 12.16 15.14
C GLY A 198 -25.26 11.41 15.86
N MET A 199 -24.85 11.94 17.00
CA MET A 199 -24.22 11.19 18.09
C MET A 199 -25.09 9.97 18.41
N GLY A 200 -24.53 8.76 18.25
CA GLY A 200 -25.05 7.53 18.87
C GLY A 200 -26.16 6.79 18.13
N TRP A 201 -25.83 6.06 17.06
CA TRP A 201 -26.59 4.88 16.61
C TRP A 201 -25.64 3.82 16.05
N GLY A 202 -25.05 3.02 16.95
CA GLY A 202 -24.32 1.81 16.56
C GLY A 202 -25.30 0.75 16.07
N TYR A 203 -25.10 0.25 14.85
CA TYR A 203 -25.82 -0.93 14.36
C TYR A 203 -25.26 -2.22 14.99
N PRO A 204 -26.08 -3.29 15.07
CA PRO A 204 -26.04 -4.27 16.15
C PRO A 204 -24.93 -5.30 15.99
N ARG A 205 -24.31 -5.66 17.11
CA ARG A 205 -23.41 -6.81 17.25
C ARG A 205 -24.17 -8.11 16.93
N PRO A 206 -23.52 -9.14 16.35
CA PRO A 206 -24.19 -10.30 15.74
C PRO A 206 -24.74 -11.35 16.74
N PHE A 207 -24.92 -11.01 18.00
CA PHE A 207 -25.37 -11.96 19.03
C PHE A 207 -26.54 -11.40 19.84
N TYR A 208 -27.77 -11.49 19.32
CA TYR A 208 -28.98 -11.67 20.16
C TYR A 208 -30.14 -12.32 19.37
N ARG A 209 -30.95 -13.11 20.09
CA ARG A 209 -31.82 -14.20 19.60
C ARG A 209 -33.26 -13.81 19.20
N HIS A 210 -33.65 -12.53 19.19
CA HIS A 210 -35.04 -12.15 18.82
C HIS A 210 -35.08 -10.84 18.02
N PRO A 211 -35.77 -10.75 16.85
CA PRO A 211 -35.54 -9.65 15.92
C PRO A 211 -36.55 -8.49 15.98
N PHE A 212 -37.60 -8.51 16.81
CA PHE A 212 -38.65 -7.48 16.69
C PHE A 212 -39.21 -7.05 18.05
N ALA A 213 -38.68 -5.96 18.60
CA ALA A 213 -39.34 -5.16 19.63
C ALA A 213 -38.80 -3.72 19.60
N HIS A 214 -39.33 -2.90 18.68
CA HIS A 214 -39.18 -1.44 18.67
C HIS A 214 -40.42 -0.77 19.28
N PRO A 215 -40.27 0.30 20.09
CA PRO A 215 -41.32 0.78 21.00
C PRO A 215 -42.30 1.83 20.40
N TRP A 216 -42.56 1.82 19.09
CA TRP A 216 -43.45 2.80 18.46
C TRP A 216 -44.46 2.19 17.47
N TYR A 217 -45.11 1.11 17.89
CA TYR A 217 -46.38 0.70 17.31
C TYR A 217 -47.32 0.33 18.46
N TRP A 218 -48.56 0.80 18.35
CA TRP A 218 -49.67 0.59 19.29
C TRP A 218 -49.90 -0.87 19.64
#